data_AF-A0A434A7S8-F1
#
_entry.id   AF-A0A434A7S8-F1
#
_cell.length_a   1.000
_cell.length_b   1.000
_cell.length_c   1.000
_cell.angle_alpha   90.00
_cell.angle_beta   90.00
_cell.angle_gamma   90.00
#
_symmetry.space_group_name_H-M   'P 1'
#
loop_
_entity.id
_entity.type
_entity.pdbx_description
1 polymer ?
#
loop_
_entity_poly.entity_id
_entity_poly.type
_entity_poly.pdbx_seq_one_letter_code
_entity_poly.pdbx_strand_id
1 'polypeptide(L)'
;MKQLLFVLLFMPLLIWSQSNFEKGEKFFHAKKFEEAKVAFEEVLKTKPSDLKTIEYLGDIASHDKLWEKAVGYYKKLKELKPAEANYYFKYGGALGMRASEVNKFKALALATEVRESFEKAIELNPKHIQARWGLVEYYLHLPGIFGGSESKAISYSNELMQLSPVDGYLSRGKIEEYFKRFSSAEKYYIKANEIGKSKTTFQKLYNLYLNKLKDPKKARELKQKFES
;
A
#
# COMPACT_ATOMS: atom_id res chain seq x y z
N MET A 1 23.85 56.86 45.24
CA MET A 1 24.27 55.44 45.28
C MET A 1 23.04 54.61 44.97
N LYS A 2 22.99 54.01 43.76
CA LYS A 2 22.90 52.55 43.55
C LYS A 2 21.87 51.93 44.50
N GLN A 3 20.74 51.42 44.03
CA GLN A 3 20.54 50.05 43.53
C GLN A 3 19.00 49.88 43.48
N LEU A 4 18.32 49.12 42.62
CA LEU A 4 18.62 48.23 41.52
C LEU A 4 17.26 48.08 40.81
N LEU A 5 17.19 48.20 39.48
CA LEU A 5 16.04 47.70 38.73
C LEU A 5 15.98 46.18 38.92
N PHE A 6 14.89 45.66 39.49
CA PHE A 6 14.52 44.25 39.34
C PHE A 6 13.30 44.16 38.43
N VAL A 7 13.53 44.41 37.14
CA VAL A 7 12.66 43.89 36.08
C VAL A 7 13.18 42.48 35.79
N LEU A 8 12.65 41.49 36.49
CA LEU A 8 12.88 40.09 36.16
C LEU A 8 11.64 39.58 35.44
N LEU A 9 11.69 39.69 34.11
CA LEU A 9 10.82 39.03 33.15
C LEU A 9 10.64 37.56 33.55
N PHE A 10 9.45 37.19 34.04
CA PHE A 10 9.03 35.81 34.17
C PHE A 10 7.88 35.54 33.22
N MET A 11 8.22 35.24 31.96
CA MET A 11 7.58 34.26 31.06
C MET A 11 7.92 34.55 29.59
N PRO A 12 7.95 33.54 28.67
CA PRO A 12 7.81 32.10 28.89
C PRO A 12 8.94 31.30 28.21
N LEU A 13 9.57 30.37 28.93
CA LEU A 13 10.25 29.24 28.28
C LEU A 13 9.19 28.17 27.96
N LEU A 14 8.29 28.50 27.03
CA LEU A 14 7.70 27.45 26.20
C LEU A 14 8.82 26.98 25.26
N ILE A 15 9.74 26.18 25.80
CA ILE A 15 10.59 25.35 24.95
C ILE A 15 9.59 24.43 24.27
N TRP A 16 9.37 24.64 22.98
CA TRP A 16 8.67 23.71 22.12
C TRP A 16 9.48 22.41 22.12
N SER A 17 9.26 21.56 23.11
CA SER A 17 9.77 20.20 23.09
C SER A 17 8.94 19.47 22.05
N GLN A 18 9.37 19.58 20.79
CA GLN A 18 8.76 18.80 19.71
C GLN A 18 8.86 17.33 20.10
N SER A 19 7.72 16.66 20.18
CA SER A 19 7.68 15.27 20.61
C SER A 19 8.49 14.41 19.63
N ASN A 20 9.07 13.31 20.11
CA ASN A 20 9.77 12.37 19.22
C ASN A 20 8.84 11.85 18.10
N PHE A 21 7.53 11.80 18.35
CA PHE A 21 6.54 11.48 17.34
C PHE A 21 6.52 12.51 16.19
N GLU A 22 6.36 13.80 16.51
CA GLU A 22 6.33 14.88 15.51
C GLU A 22 7.64 15.00 14.73
N LYS A 23 8.78 14.74 15.39
CA LYS A 23 10.09 14.64 14.71
C LYS A 23 10.10 13.47 13.72
N GLY A 24 9.63 12.30 14.16
CA GLY A 24 9.53 11.10 13.33
C GLY A 24 8.65 11.32 12.10
N GLU A 25 7.48 11.91 12.29
CA GLU A 25 6.54 12.23 11.20
C GLU A 25 7.15 13.21 10.19
N LYS A 26 7.84 14.26 10.68
CA LYS A 26 8.55 15.21 9.82
C LYS A 26 9.63 14.52 8.98
N PHE A 27 10.44 13.65 9.58
CA PHE A 27 11.46 12.89 8.85
C PHE A 27 10.82 11.92 7.84
N PHE A 28 9.74 11.24 8.22
CA PHE A 28 9.02 10.32 7.34
C PHE A 28 8.49 11.01 6.08
N HIS A 29 7.84 12.18 6.22
CA HIS A 29 7.37 12.95 5.07
C HIS A 29 8.49 13.54 4.22
N ALA A 30 9.66 13.81 4.83
CA ALA A 30 10.88 14.17 4.12
C ALA A 30 11.60 12.97 3.48
N LYS A 31 11.04 11.75 3.56
CA LYS A 31 11.62 10.47 3.10
C LYS A 31 12.96 10.12 3.76
N LYS A 32 13.21 10.67 4.95
CA LYS A 32 14.37 10.40 5.80
C LYS A 32 14.03 9.26 6.75
N PHE A 33 13.91 8.05 6.19
CA PHE A 33 13.31 6.92 6.89
C PHE A 33 14.13 6.41 8.07
N GLU A 34 15.45 6.46 8.00
CA GLU A 34 16.32 6.06 9.11
C GLU A 34 16.18 7.01 10.30
N GLU A 35 16.19 8.33 10.07
CA GLU A 35 15.97 9.31 11.14
C GLU A 35 14.54 9.24 11.71
N ALA A 36 13.55 8.98 10.85
CA ALA A 36 12.17 8.77 11.27
C ALA A 36 12.05 7.57 12.21
N LYS A 37 12.67 6.44 11.83
CA LYS A 37 12.68 5.21 12.60
C LYS A 37 13.28 5.41 13.99
N VAL A 38 14.44 6.06 14.10
CA VAL A 38 15.08 6.36 15.40
C VAL A 38 14.13 7.15 16.29
N ALA A 39 13.49 8.19 15.75
CA ALA A 39 12.55 9.00 16.51
C ALA A 39 11.31 8.20 16.97
N PHE A 40 10.76 7.35 16.10
CA PHE A 40 9.63 6.48 16.43
C PHE A 40 9.98 5.38 17.45
N GLU A 41 11.18 4.81 17.39
CA GLU A 41 11.66 3.83 18.38
C GLU A 41 11.74 4.46 19.80
N GLU A 42 12.17 5.72 19.92
CA GLU A 42 12.11 6.46 21.20
C GLU A 42 10.67 6.67 21.70
N VAL A 43 9.69 6.84 20.80
CA VAL A 43 8.28 6.91 21.21
C VAL A 43 7.83 5.58 21.81
N LEU A 44 8.17 4.45 21.19
CA LEU A 44 7.76 3.13 21.69
C LEU A 44 8.38 2.76 23.04
N LYS A 45 9.52 3.32 23.43
CA LYS A 45 10.08 3.13 24.79
C LYS A 45 9.15 3.66 25.88
N THR A 46 8.42 4.74 25.60
CA THR A 46 7.51 5.39 26.57
C THR A 46 6.06 5.02 26.34
N LYS A 47 5.67 4.73 25.09
CA LYS A 47 4.32 4.33 24.68
C LYS A 47 4.38 3.07 23.81
N PRO A 48 4.57 1.88 24.41
CA PRO A 48 4.80 0.64 23.65
C PRO A 48 3.65 0.23 22.72
N SER A 49 2.44 0.75 22.94
CA SER A 49 1.24 0.42 22.16
C SER A 49 0.71 1.61 21.35
N ASP A 50 1.54 2.63 21.09
CA ASP A 50 1.15 3.75 20.22
C ASP A 50 0.93 3.27 18.78
N LEU A 51 -0.34 3.22 18.36
CA LEU A 51 -0.75 2.63 17.08
C LEU A 51 -0.11 3.34 15.89
N LYS A 52 -0.06 4.67 15.89
CA LYS A 52 0.50 5.44 14.77
C LYS A 52 1.99 5.18 14.62
N THR A 53 2.72 5.14 15.73
CA THR A 53 4.16 4.86 15.73
C THR A 53 4.46 3.45 15.23
N ILE A 54 3.70 2.44 15.71
CA ILE A 54 3.82 1.06 15.22
C ILE A 54 3.52 1.01 13.71
N GLU A 55 2.51 1.74 13.26
CA GLU A 55 2.15 1.83 11.84
C GLU A 55 3.26 2.47 10.99
N TYR A 56 3.83 3.60 11.40
CA TYR A 56 4.96 4.21 10.69
C TYR A 56 6.17 3.29 10.64
N LEU A 57 6.50 2.58 11.73
CA LEU A 57 7.62 1.63 11.73
C LEU A 57 7.35 0.42 10.82
N GLY A 58 6.10 -0.05 10.75
CA GLY A 58 5.67 -1.05 9.78
C GLY A 58 5.80 -0.57 8.33
N ASP A 59 5.39 0.67 8.06
CA ASP A 59 5.46 1.30 6.73
C ASP A 59 6.92 1.52 6.30
N ILE A 60 7.79 1.97 7.21
CA ILE A 60 9.24 2.08 6.99
C ILE A 60 9.83 0.70 6.71
N ALA A 61 9.55 -0.30 7.54
CA ALA A 61 10.04 -1.66 7.33
C ALA A 61 9.57 -2.24 5.99
N SER A 62 8.35 -1.92 5.56
CA SER A 62 7.81 -2.32 4.25
C SER A 62 8.54 -1.61 3.11
N HIS A 63 8.81 -0.31 3.24
CA HIS A 63 9.60 0.45 2.28
C HIS A 63 10.99 -0.15 2.09
N ASP A 64 11.65 -0.52 3.19
CA ASP A 64 13.00 -1.10 3.20
C ASP A 64 13.00 -2.60 2.88
N LYS A 65 11.84 -3.17 2.53
CA LYS A 65 11.63 -4.60 2.23
C LYS A 65 12.02 -5.54 3.36
N LEU A 66 12.02 -5.05 4.59
CA LEU A 66 12.23 -5.84 5.81
C LEU A 66 10.91 -6.53 6.18
N TRP A 67 10.40 -7.43 5.33
CA TRP A 67 9.03 -7.93 5.42
C TRP A 67 8.75 -8.69 6.70
N GLU A 68 9.72 -9.43 7.25
CA GLU A 68 9.55 -10.07 8.55
C GLU A 68 9.28 -9.07 9.69
N LYS A 69 9.98 -7.93 9.70
CA LYS A 69 9.74 -6.85 10.67
C LYS A 69 8.40 -6.17 10.41
N ALA A 70 8.07 -5.88 9.15
CA ALA A 70 6.79 -5.29 8.77
C ALA A 70 5.60 -6.16 9.21
N VAL A 71 5.67 -7.47 8.97
CA VAL A 71 4.70 -8.46 9.45
C VAL A 71 4.55 -8.38 10.97
N GLY A 72 5.66 -8.28 11.72
CA GLY A 72 5.64 -8.11 13.17
C GLY A 72 4.88 -6.85 13.64
N TYR A 73 5.17 -5.70 13.04
CA TYR A 73 4.48 -4.44 13.38
C TYR A 73 2.99 -4.49 13.04
N TYR A 74 2.64 -4.92 11.82
CA TYR A 74 1.24 -4.99 11.42
C TYR A 74 0.45 -6.07 12.16
N LYS A 75 1.09 -7.17 12.57
CA LYS A 75 0.48 -8.17 13.45
C LYS A 75 0.05 -7.52 14.78
N LYS A 76 0.94 -6.73 15.38
CA LYS A 76 0.63 -6.00 16.61
C LYS A 76 -0.52 -5.01 16.42
N LEU A 77 -0.58 -4.31 15.28
CA LEU A 77 -1.70 -3.40 14.98
C LEU A 77 -3.05 -4.12 14.91
N LYS A 78 -3.14 -5.24 14.17
CA LYS A 78 -4.40 -5.99 14.09
C LYS A 78 -4.83 -6.59 15.42
N GLU A 79 -3.89 -6.93 16.31
CA GLU A 79 -4.18 -7.42 17.65
C GLU A 79 -4.65 -6.31 18.59
N LEU A 80 -4.02 -5.12 18.51
CA LEU A 80 -4.41 -3.96 19.33
C LEU A 80 -5.72 -3.31 18.88
N LYS A 81 -6.04 -3.36 17.58
CA LYS A 81 -7.28 -2.79 17.03
C LYS A 81 -7.91 -3.75 16.00
N PRO A 82 -8.58 -4.82 16.46
CA PRO A 82 -9.11 -5.88 15.59
C PRO A 82 -10.31 -5.46 14.72
N ALA A 83 -10.85 -4.27 14.90
CA ALA A 83 -11.90 -3.71 14.06
C ALA A 83 -11.37 -2.79 12.95
N GLU A 84 -10.05 -2.57 12.86
CA GLU A 84 -9.46 -1.71 11.83
C GLU A 84 -9.10 -2.50 10.57
N ALA A 85 -9.91 -2.32 9.53
CA ALA A 85 -9.76 -3.03 8.27
C ALA A 85 -8.38 -2.84 7.64
N ASN A 86 -7.82 -1.62 7.70
CA ASN A 86 -6.53 -1.31 7.07
C ASN A 86 -5.37 -2.09 7.69
N TYR A 87 -5.46 -2.48 8.97
CA TYR A 87 -4.40 -3.24 9.63
C TYR A 87 -4.33 -4.68 9.13
N TYR A 88 -5.48 -5.29 8.82
CA TYR A 88 -5.52 -6.59 8.14
C TYR A 88 -4.98 -6.48 6.70
N PHE A 89 -5.32 -5.42 5.97
CA PHE A 89 -4.76 -5.18 4.64
C PHE A 89 -3.24 -5.04 4.66
N LYS A 90 -2.68 -4.18 5.53
CA LYS A 90 -1.23 -4.01 5.68
C LYS A 90 -0.54 -5.31 6.08
N TYR A 91 -1.12 -6.05 7.04
CA TYR A 91 -0.62 -7.35 7.46
C TYR A 91 -0.59 -8.38 6.32
N GLY A 92 -1.71 -8.56 5.61
CA GLY A 92 -1.80 -9.48 4.47
C GLY A 92 -0.86 -9.09 3.33
N GLY A 93 -0.71 -7.79 3.05
CA GLY A 93 0.24 -7.27 2.07
C GLY A 93 1.69 -7.63 2.43
N ALA A 94 2.11 -7.36 3.67
CA ALA A 94 3.46 -7.69 4.13
C ALA A 94 3.73 -9.21 4.14
N LEU A 95 2.73 -10.02 4.52
CA LEU A 95 2.81 -11.48 4.45
C LEU A 95 3.00 -11.98 3.02
N GLY A 96 2.26 -11.41 2.06
CA GLY A 96 2.39 -11.75 0.65
C GLY A 96 3.78 -11.44 0.11
N MET A 97 4.37 -10.31 0.52
CA MET A 97 5.74 -9.97 0.15
C MET A 97 6.77 -10.90 0.82
N ARG A 98 6.61 -11.20 2.12
CA ARG A 98 7.46 -12.17 2.84
C ARG A 98 7.41 -13.56 2.21
N ALA A 99 6.27 -13.97 1.66
CA ALA A 99 6.13 -15.25 0.98
C ALA A 99 7.10 -15.40 -0.21
N SER A 100 7.54 -14.30 -0.82
CA SER A 100 8.53 -14.31 -1.91
C SER A 100 9.98 -14.54 -1.44
N GLU A 101 10.27 -14.40 -0.15
CA GLU A 101 11.62 -14.54 0.43
C GLU A 101 11.86 -15.90 1.10
N VAL A 102 10.79 -16.65 1.35
CA VAL A 102 10.86 -17.95 2.00
C VAL A 102 10.77 -19.08 0.98
N ASN A 103 11.11 -20.30 1.39
CA ASN A 103 10.94 -21.45 0.52
C ASN A 103 9.47 -21.67 0.15
N LYS A 104 9.23 -22.35 -0.98
CA LYS A 104 7.90 -22.55 -1.57
C LYS A 104 6.88 -23.17 -0.60
N PHE A 105 7.29 -24.11 0.25
CA PHE A 105 6.38 -24.74 1.21
C PHE A 105 5.92 -23.76 2.29
N LYS A 106 6.85 -22.97 2.85
CA LYS A 106 6.51 -21.91 3.80
C LYS A 106 5.65 -20.83 3.13
N ALA A 107 5.96 -20.45 1.89
CA ALA A 107 5.19 -19.47 1.12
C ALA A 107 3.72 -19.91 0.96
N LEU A 108 3.48 -21.19 0.68
CA LEU A 108 2.13 -21.75 0.59
C LEU A 108 1.39 -21.70 1.93
N ALA A 109 2.07 -21.95 3.05
CA ALA A 109 1.46 -21.81 4.37
C ALA A 109 1.02 -20.37 4.66
N LEU A 110 1.84 -19.38 4.24
CA LEU A 110 1.50 -17.96 4.39
C LEU A 110 0.36 -17.53 3.45
N ALA A 111 0.19 -18.18 2.29
CA ALA A 111 -0.82 -17.82 1.31
C ALA A 111 -2.25 -17.86 1.87
N THR A 112 -2.56 -18.81 2.75
CA THR A 112 -3.88 -18.87 3.40
C THR A 112 -4.11 -17.64 4.28
N GLU A 113 -3.12 -17.27 5.09
CA GLU A 113 -3.22 -16.12 5.99
C GLU A 113 -3.28 -14.79 5.23
N VAL A 114 -2.62 -14.68 4.08
CA VAL A 114 -2.74 -13.51 3.17
C VAL A 114 -4.18 -13.32 2.72
N ARG A 115 -4.80 -14.39 2.20
CA ARG A 115 -6.18 -14.35 1.72
C ARG A 115 -7.16 -13.98 2.84
N GLU A 116 -7.06 -14.66 3.97
CA GLU A 116 -7.92 -14.41 5.14
C GLU A 116 -7.78 -12.97 5.65
N SER A 117 -6.57 -12.41 5.61
CA SER A 117 -6.34 -11.02 6.00
C SER A 117 -7.04 -10.04 5.06
N PHE A 118 -6.97 -10.24 3.74
CA PHE A 118 -7.69 -9.39 2.80
C PHE A 118 -9.21 -9.57 2.87
N GLU A 119 -9.70 -10.80 3.03
CA GLU A 119 -11.12 -11.09 3.25
C GLU A 119 -11.63 -10.39 4.53
N LYS A 120 -10.86 -10.45 5.63
CA LYS A 120 -11.21 -9.76 6.87
C LYS A 120 -11.22 -8.25 6.72
N ALA A 121 -10.27 -7.68 5.96
CA ALA A 121 -10.28 -6.25 5.65
C ALA A 121 -11.54 -5.82 4.88
N ILE A 122 -12.02 -6.67 3.96
CA ILE A 122 -13.27 -6.42 3.20
C ILE A 122 -14.50 -6.60 4.09
N GLU A 123 -14.50 -7.60 4.99
CA GLU A 123 -15.59 -7.81 5.95
C GLU A 123 -15.75 -6.58 6.87
N LEU A 124 -14.64 -6.08 7.41
CA LEU A 124 -14.63 -4.90 8.30
C LEU A 124 -14.92 -3.60 7.55
N ASN A 125 -14.47 -3.49 6.29
CA ASN A 125 -14.76 -2.36 5.42
C ASN A 125 -15.18 -2.85 4.02
N PRO A 126 -16.49 -2.97 3.76
CA PRO A 126 -17.00 -3.42 2.47
C PRO A 126 -16.58 -2.56 1.28
N LYS A 127 -16.10 -1.32 1.49
CA LYS A 127 -15.60 -0.43 0.43
C LYS A 127 -14.07 -0.45 0.29
N HIS A 128 -13.35 -1.37 0.94
CA HIS A 128 -11.90 -1.43 0.88
C HIS A 128 -11.41 -1.88 -0.51
N ILE A 129 -10.94 -0.91 -1.31
CA ILE A 129 -10.49 -1.13 -2.69
C ILE A 129 -9.17 -1.93 -2.73
N GLN A 130 -8.21 -1.56 -1.88
CA GLN A 130 -6.87 -2.15 -1.91
C GLN A 130 -6.85 -3.63 -1.50
N ALA A 131 -7.69 -4.04 -0.55
CA ALA A 131 -7.83 -5.45 -0.16
C ALA A 131 -8.37 -6.31 -1.32
N ARG A 132 -9.30 -5.79 -2.13
CA ARG A 132 -9.79 -6.46 -3.34
C ARG A 132 -8.72 -6.57 -4.41
N TRP A 133 -7.94 -5.51 -4.62
CA TRP A 133 -6.75 -5.58 -5.46
C TRP A 133 -5.78 -6.65 -4.98
N GLY A 134 -5.56 -6.73 -3.66
CA GLY A 134 -4.77 -7.80 -3.03
C GLY A 134 -5.29 -9.20 -3.37
N LEU A 135 -6.61 -9.41 -3.33
CA LEU A 135 -7.23 -10.68 -3.72
C LEU A 135 -7.15 -10.97 -5.22
N VAL A 136 -7.29 -9.95 -6.09
CA VAL A 136 -7.03 -10.11 -7.53
C VAL A 136 -5.62 -10.63 -7.76
N GLU A 137 -4.61 -9.97 -7.20
CA GLU A 137 -3.20 -10.36 -7.35
C GLU A 137 -2.93 -11.76 -6.76
N TYR A 138 -3.51 -12.05 -5.59
CA TYR A 138 -3.43 -13.35 -4.92
C TYR A 138 -3.91 -14.48 -5.83
N TYR A 139 -5.13 -14.37 -6.39
CA TYR A 139 -5.70 -15.42 -7.22
C TYR A 139 -5.02 -15.54 -8.59
N LEU A 140 -4.37 -14.48 -9.08
CA LEU A 140 -3.58 -14.56 -10.30
C LEU A 140 -2.26 -15.31 -10.09
N HIS A 141 -1.56 -15.06 -8.98
CA HIS A 141 -0.18 -15.55 -8.78
C HIS A 141 -0.07 -16.86 -8.01
N LEU A 142 -1.10 -17.24 -7.23
CA LEU A 142 -1.11 -18.55 -6.59
C LEU A 142 -1.27 -19.65 -7.66
N PRO A 143 -0.54 -20.77 -7.60
CA PRO A 143 -0.76 -21.86 -8.55
C PRO A 143 -2.18 -22.42 -8.45
N GLY A 144 -2.77 -22.80 -9.58
CA GLY A 144 -4.16 -23.28 -9.63
C GLY A 144 -4.44 -24.47 -8.71
N ILE A 145 -3.50 -25.41 -8.62
CA ILE A 145 -3.59 -26.57 -7.71
C ILE A 145 -3.67 -26.20 -6.23
N PHE A 146 -3.25 -24.99 -5.87
CA PHE A 146 -3.27 -24.47 -4.49
C PHE A 146 -4.34 -23.39 -4.28
N GLY A 147 -5.21 -23.16 -5.26
CA GLY A 147 -6.36 -22.25 -5.13
C GLY A 147 -6.29 -20.97 -5.98
N GLY A 148 -5.24 -20.79 -6.79
CA GLY A 148 -5.22 -19.76 -7.84
C GLY A 148 -6.38 -19.92 -8.82
N SER A 149 -6.97 -18.82 -9.26
CA SER A 149 -8.21 -18.87 -10.05
C SER A 149 -8.48 -17.56 -10.79
N GLU A 150 -8.49 -17.63 -12.12
CA GLU A 150 -8.91 -16.50 -12.96
C GLU A 150 -10.34 -16.07 -12.62
N SER A 151 -11.29 -17.01 -12.47
CA SER A 151 -12.68 -16.68 -12.19
C SER A 151 -12.85 -15.94 -10.86
N LYS A 152 -12.10 -16.30 -9.81
CA LYS A 152 -12.09 -15.56 -8.55
C LYS A 152 -11.46 -14.17 -8.70
N ALA A 153 -10.33 -14.05 -9.41
CA ALA A 153 -9.74 -12.73 -9.71
C ALA A 153 -10.73 -11.83 -10.47
N ILE A 154 -11.46 -12.41 -11.43
CA ILE A 154 -12.54 -11.76 -12.18
C ILE A 154 -13.70 -11.32 -11.28
N SER A 155 -14.06 -12.13 -10.28
CA SER A 155 -15.10 -11.79 -9.29
C SER A 155 -14.72 -10.54 -8.49
N TYR A 156 -13.52 -10.51 -7.90
CA TYR A 156 -13.06 -9.32 -7.16
C TYR A 156 -12.84 -8.11 -8.07
N SER A 157 -12.46 -8.31 -9.33
CA SER A 157 -12.40 -7.25 -10.34
C SER A 157 -13.79 -6.68 -10.66
N ASN A 158 -14.85 -7.50 -10.64
CA ASN A 158 -16.23 -7.01 -10.77
C ASN A 158 -16.67 -6.21 -9.54
N GLU A 159 -16.30 -6.64 -8.33
CA GLU A 159 -16.56 -5.84 -7.13
C GLU A 159 -15.83 -4.49 -7.19
N LEU A 160 -14.57 -4.48 -7.62
CA LEU A 160 -13.81 -3.25 -7.85
C LEU A 160 -14.54 -2.34 -8.84
N MET A 161 -15.09 -2.89 -9.94
CA MET A 161 -15.87 -2.11 -10.90
C MET A 161 -17.08 -1.40 -10.27
N GLN A 162 -17.76 -2.04 -9.33
CA GLN A 162 -18.90 -1.45 -8.63
C GLN A 162 -18.47 -0.33 -7.66
N LEU A 163 -17.28 -0.44 -7.06
CA LEU A 163 -16.77 0.54 -6.10
C LEU A 163 -16.07 1.73 -6.78
N SER A 164 -15.32 1.45 -7.85
CA SER A 164 -14.52 2.39 -8.61
C SER A 164 -14.35 1.85 -10.04
N PRO A 165 -15.04 2.45 -11.03
CA PRO A 165 -14.91 2.02 -12.42
C PRO A 165 -13.47 2.05 -12.93
N VAL A 166 -12.65 3.00 -12.48
CA VAL A 166 -11.23 3.07 -12.82
C VAL A 166 -10.50 1.84 -12.31
N ASP A 167 -10.68 1.48 -11.03
CA ASP A 167 -10.05 0.29 -10.46
C ASP A 167 -10.55 -1.00 -11.11
N GLY A 168 -11.86 -1.13 -11.36
CA GLY A 168 -12.41 -2.29 -12.04
C GLY A 168 -11.87 -2.50 -13.45
N TYR A 169 -11.73 -1.41 -14.23
CA TYR A 169 -11.13 -1.51 -15.56
C TYR A 169 -9.63 -1.79 -15.51
N LEU A 170 -8.91 -1.18 -14.57
CA LEU A 170 -7.49 -1.48 -14.36
C LEU A 170 -7.27 -2.94 -13.93
N SER A 171 -8.07 -3.46 -12.98
CA SER A 171 -7.94 -4.84 -12.50
C SER A 171 -8.30 -5.83 -13.59
N ARG A 172 -9.31 -5.53 -14.39
CA ARG A 172 -9.66 -6.35 -15.56
C ARG A 172 -8.54 -6.35 -16.61
N GLY A 173 -8.01 -5.18 -16.96
CA GLY A 173 -6.88 -5.07 -17.89
C GLY A 173 -5.65 -5.84 -17.40
N LYS A 174 -5.38 -5.78 -16.08
CA LYS A 174 -4.29 -6.53 -15.42
C LYS A 174 -4.47 -8.04 -15.52
N ILE A 175 -5.69 -8.55 -15.30
CA ILE A 175 -6.02 -9.98 -15.47
C ILE A 175 -5.75 -10.40 -16.91
N GLU A 176 -6.29 -9.68 -17.90
CA GLU A 176 -6.07 -10.00 -19.31
C GLU A 176 -4.58 -9.96 -19.70
N GLU A 177 -3.85 -8.95 -19.21
CA GLU A 177 -2.41 -8.80 -19.44
C GLU A 177 -1.61 -9.97 -18.84
N TYR A 178 -1.95 -10.42 -17.62
CA TYR A 178 -1.32 -11.57 -16.97
C TYR A 178 -1.43 -12.84 -17.82
N PHE A 179 -2.60 -13.07 -18.40
CA PHE A 179 -2.86 -14.18 -19.33
C PHE A 179 -2.44 -13.89 -20.78
N LYS A 180 -1.67 -12.83 -21.02
CA LYS A 180 -1.13 -12.43 -22.33
C LYS A 180 -2.21 -12.12 -23.39
N ARG A 181 -3.45 -11.84 -22.97
CA ARG A 181 -4.55 -11.41 -23.85
C ARG A 181 -4.48 -9.90 -24.09
N PHE A 182 -3.38 -9.45 -24.71
CA PHE A 182 -3.03 -8.03 -24.77
C PHE A 182 -4.08 -7.16 -25.49
N SER A 183 -4.71 -7.66 -26.55
CA SER A 183 -5.78 -6.91 -27.23
C SER A 183 -7.02 -6.71 -26.35
N SER A 184 -7.31 -7.65 -25.44
CA SER A 184 -8.37 -7.48 -24.44
C SER A 184 -7.93 -6.53 -23.33
N ALA A 185 -6.69 -6.66 -22.86
CA ALA A 185 -6.11 -5.75 -21.86
C ALA A 185 -6.15 -4.29 -22.32
N GLU A 186 -5.81 -4.04 -23.60
CA GLU A 186 -5.85 -2.72 -24.23
C GLU A 186 -7.24 -2.07 -24.10
N LYS A 187 -8.30 -2.81 -24.43
CA LYS A 187 -9.69 -2.30 -24.34
C LYS A 187 -10.03 -1.82 -22.92
N TYR A 188 -9.60 -2.56 -21.91
CA TYR A 188 -9.88 -2.20 -20.52
C TYR A 188 -9.00 -1.05 -20.03
N TYR A 189 -7.72 -1.02 -20.38
CA TYR A 189 -6.85 0.10 -20.01
C TYR A 189 -7.22 1.41 -20.73
N ILE A 190 -7.74 1.35 -21.97
CA ILE A 190 -8.33 2.52 -22.65
C ILE A 190 -9.48 3.07 -21.81
N LYS A 191 -10.47 2.23 -21.44
CA LYS A 191 -11.61 2.66 -20.61
C LYS A 191 -11.17 3.23 -19.26
N ALA A 192 -10.21 2.58 -18.60
CA ALA A 192 -9.65 3.10 -17.36
C ALA A 192 -9.02 4.49 -17.55
N ASN A 193 -8.31 4.71 -18.65
CA ASN A 193 -7.66 6.00 -18.93
C ASN A 193 -8.65 7.10 -19.35
N GLU A 194 -9.69 6.77 -20.10
CA GLU A 194 -10.75 7.70 -20.48
C GLU A 194 -11.51 8.24 -19.26
N ILE A 195 -11.76 7.38 -18.27
CA ILE A 195 -12.46 7.74 -17.03
C ILE A 195 -11.50 8.41 -16.04
N GLY A 196 -10.35 7.80 -15.78
CA GLY A 196 -9.46 8.23 -14.70
C GLY A 196 -8.58 9.44 -15.04
N LYS A 197 -8.21 9.61 -16.32
CA LYS A 197 -7.36 10.72 -16.82
C LYS A 197 -6.17 11.06 -15.90
N SER A 198 -5.55 10.03 -15.34
CA SER A 198 -4.52 10.17 -14.31
C SER A 198 -3.18 9.65 -14.82
N LYS A 199 -2.09 10.06 -14.15
CA LYS A 199 -0.76 9.51 -14.42
C LYS A 199 -0.74 7.97 -14.33
N THR A 200 -1.48 7.39 -13.37
CA THR A 200 -1.54 5.94 -13.18
C THR A 200 -2.21 5.23 -14.35
N THR A 201 -3.38 5.70 -14.78
CA THR A 201 -4.12 5.09 -15.89
C THR A 201 -3.39 5.25 -17.21
N PHE A 202 -2.78 6.42 -17.42
CA PHE A 202 -1.91 6.68 -18.57
C PHE A 202 -0.72 5.71 -18.59
N GLN A 203 0.00 5.57 -17.48
CA GLN A 203 1.18 4.71 -17.40
C GLN A 203 0.86 3.25 -17.67
N LYS A 204 -0.29 2.74 -17.20
CA LYS A 204 -0.70 1.34 -17.47
C LYS A 204 -0.90 1.10 -18.96
N LEU A 205 -1.66 1.97 -19.64
CA LEU A 205 -1.90 1.85 -21.07
C LEU A 205 -0.62 2.07 -21.89
N TYR A 206 0.17 3.09 -21.53
CA TYR A 206 1.45 3.39 -22.18
C TYR A 206 2.43 2.22 -22.08
N ASN A 207 2.56 1.62 -20.89
CA ASN A 207 3.43 0.47 -20.68
C ASN A 207 2.96 -0.78 -21.44
N LEU A 208 1.65 -0.98 -21.59
CA LEU A 208 1.12 -2.04 -22.45
C LEU A 208 1.56 -1.84 -23.90
N TYR A 209 1.43 -0.63 -24.44
CA TYR A 209 1.87 -0.30 -25.81
C TYR A 209 3.36 -0.49 -26.00
N LEU A 210 4.18 0.05 -25.12
CA LEU A 210 5.63 0.01 -25.27
C LEU A 210 6.19 -1.42 -25.10
N ASN A 211 5.73 -2.13 -24.07
CA ASN A 211 6.43 -3.33 -23.61
C ASN A 211 5.75 -4.64 -24.03
N LYS A 212 4.42 -4.65 -24.18
CA LYS A 212 3.65 -5.88 -24.45
C LYS A 212 3.23 -5.98 -25.90
N LEU A 213 2.58 -4.93 -26.41
CA LEU A 213 2.16 -4.83 -27.82
C LEU A 213 3.30 -4.40 -28.74
N LYS A 214 4.34 -3.77 -28.20
CA LYS A 214 5.49 -3.21 -28.95
C LYS A 214 5.04 -2.26 -30.07
N ASP A 215 4.06 -1.41 -29.77
CA ASP A 215 3.52 -0.39 -30.66
C ASP A 215 3.98 1.01 -30.21
N PRO A 216 5.18 1.46 -30.63
CA PRO A 216 5.72 2.76 -30.25
C PRO A 216 4.94 3.93 -30.89
N LYS A 217 4.14 3.68 -31.94
CA LYS A 217 3.29 4.71 -32.53
C LYS A 217 2.15 5.05 -31.58
N LYS A 218 1.37 4.05 -31.14
CA LYS A 218 0.31 4.25 -30.14
C LYS A 218 0.82 4.84 -28.83
N ALA A 219 2.00 4.40 -28.37
CA ALA A 219 2.62 4.95 -27.17
C ALA A 219 2.91 6.47 -27.30
N ARG A 220 3.49 6.91 -28.43
CA ARG A 220 3.76 8.33 -28.69
C ARG A 220 2.49 9.16 -28.80
N GLU A 221 1.49 8.67 -29.53
CA GLU A 221 0.20 9.34 -29.67
C GLU A 221 -0.51 9.50 -28.32
N LEU A 222 -0.49 8.46 -27.48
CA LEU A 222 -1.05 8.51 -26.14
C LEU A 222 -0.31 9.53 -25.26
N LYS A 223 1.02 9.58 -25.34
CA LYS A 223 1.84 10.54 -24.57
C LYS A 223 1.52 11.98 -24.96
N GLN A 224 1.44 12.27 -26.25
CA GLN A 224 1.06 13.61 -26.73
C GLN A 224 -0.31 14.05 -26.21
N LYS A 225 -1.31 13.14 -26.24
CA LYS A 225 -2.65 13.41 -25.70
C LYS A 225 -2.70 13.60 -24.18
N PHE A 226 -1.73 13.05 -23.45
CA PHE A 226 -1.66 13.18 -21.99
C PHE A 226 -0.96 14.48 -21.55
N GLU A 227 -0.04 14.98 -22.38
CA GLU A 227 0.71 16.21 -22.14
C GLU A 227 0.00 17.48 -22.65
N SER A 228 -1.03 17.33 -23.51
CA SER A 228 -1.91 18.39 -24.00
C SER A 228 -3.04 18.71 -23.02
#